data_AF-A0A847QXL5-F1
#
_entry.id   AF-A0A847QXL5-F1
#
_cell.length_a   1.000
_cell.length_b   1.000
_cell.length_c   1.000
_cell.angle_alpha   90.00
_cell.angle_beta   90.00
_cell.angle_gamma   90.00
#
_symmetry.space_group_name_H-M   'P 1'
#
loop_
_entity.id
_entity.type
_entity.pdbx_description
1 polymer ?
#
loop_
_entity_poly.entity_id
_entity_poly.type
_entity_poly.pdbx_seq_one_letter_code
_entity_poly.pdbx_strand_id
1 'polypeptide(L)'
;MADIDYALIRRKQNQKYNYQSSKSSKQRKYNENAAKLKRLYKVKSTLQAQKGNANSRHKGIKSYAESSSYSYNWTGNKADRTKNNIRNRIVSSYSTFVKQIDNHLDALCDEITRLENENKRLNGDIFYLGSLINSLTNEIEKLFN
;
A
#
# COMPACT_ATOMS: atom_id res chain seq x y z
N MET A 1 31.21 -18.86 -44.24
CA MET A 1 31.44 -17.88 -43.16
C MET A 1 30.27 -16.90 -43.07
N ALA A 2 29.88 -16.22 -44.16
CA ALA A 2 28.73 -15.29 -44.18
C ALA A 2 27.39 -15.83 -43.63
N ASP A 3 27.00 -17.07 -43.95
CA ASP A 3 25.74 -17.66 -43.45
C ASP A 3 25.75 -17.95 -41.93
N ILE A 4 26.92 -18.26 -41.36
CA ILE A 4 27.08 -18.55 -39.93
C ILE A 4 26.94 -17.24 -39.13
N ASP A 5 27.49 -16.15 -39.64
CA ASP A 5 27.37 -14.82 -39.03
C ASP A 5 25.93 -14.29 -39.09
N TYR A 6 25.23 -14.48 -40.22
CA TYR A 6 23.82 -14.06 -40.33
C TYR A 6 22.90 -14.83 -39.36
N ALA A 7 23.09 -16.15 -39.23
CA ALA A 7 22.33 -16.97 -38.28
C ALA A 7 22.64 -16.61 -36.82
N LEU A 8 23.88 -16.20 -36.50
CA LEU A 8 24.26 -15.74 -35.17
C LEU A 8 23.65 -14.37 -34.85
N ILE A 9 23.73 -13.41 -35.79
CA ILE A 9 23.13 -12.08 -35.66
C ILE A 9 21.63 -12.20 -35.40
N ARG A 10 20.92 -13.00 -36.20
CA ARG A 10 19.47 -13.23 -36.04
C ARG A 10 19.13 -13.79 -34.65
N ARG A 11 19.91 -14.76 -34.15
CA ARG A 11 19.71 -15.32 -32.80
C ARG A 11 19.88 -14.27 -31.71
N LYS A 12 20.94 -13.45 -31.77
CA LYS A 12 21.19 -12.38 -30.81
C LYS A 12 20.12 -11.29 -30.87
N GLN A 13 19.65 -10.93 -32.06
CA GLN A 13 18.52 -9.99 -32.23
C GLN A 13 17.25 -10.52 -31.55
N ASN A 14 16.89 -11.79 -31.78
CA ASN A 14 15.75 -12.42 -31.13
C ASN A 14 15.87 -12.40 -29.59
N GLN A 15 17.05 -12.69 -29.05
CA GLN A 15 17.31 -12.63 -27.62
C GLN A 15 17.14 -11.21 -27.06
N LYS A 16 17.66 -10.20 -27.78
CA LYS A 16 17.49 -8.79 -27.43
C LYS A 16 16.01 -8.39 -27.41
N TYR A 17 15.24 -8.79 -28.42
CA TYR A 17 13.79 -8.54 -28.44
C TYR A 17 13.07 -9.18 -27.25
N ASN A 18 13.43 -10.40 -26.86
CA ASN A 18 12.85 -11.06 -25.69
C ASN A 18 13.13 -10.28 -24.39
N TYR A 19 14.36 -9.79 -24.21
CA TYR A 19 14.70 -8.96 -23.05
C TYR A 19 13.98 -7.61 -23.06
N GLN A 20 13.82 -6.97 -24.22
CA GLN A 20 13.07 -5.73 -24.36
C GLN A 20 11.60 -5.92 -23.98
N SER A 21 10.96 -6.98 -24.48
CA SER A 21 9.58 -7.33 -24.13
C SER A 21 9.40 -7.60 -22.64
N SER A 22 10.32 -8.37 -22.03
CA SER A 22 10.34 -8.62 -20.58
C SER A 22 10.50 -7.33 -19.77
N LYS A 23 11.44 -6.46 -20.16
CA LYS A 23 11.69 -5.17 -19.51
C LYS A 23 10.45 -4.28 -19.56
N SER A 24 9.81 -4.17 -20.72
CA SER A 24 8.57 -3.39 -20.91
C SER A 24 7.42 -3.93 -20.06
N SER A 25 7.28 -5.26 -19.95
CA SER A 25 6.27 -5.88 -19.10
C SER A 25 6.48 -5.54 -17.62
N LYS A 26 7.71 -5.66 -17.13
CA LYS A 26 8.07 -5.29 -15.75
C LYS A 26 7.91 -3.79 -15.49
N GLN A 27 8.24 -2.94 -16.45
CA GLN A 27 8.06 -1.49 -16.35
C GLN A 27 6.57 -1.12 -16.21
N ARG A 28 5.68 -1.78 -16.97
CA ARG A 28 4.23 -1.59 -16.80
C ARG A 28 3.77 -1.94 -15.40
N LYS A 29 4.17 -3.11 -14.90
CA LYS A 29 3.83 -3.54 -13.54
C LYS A 29 4.35 -2.59 -12.47
N TYR A 30 5.59 -2.12 -12.61
CA TYR A 30 6.17 -1.11 -11.72
C TYR A 30 5.32 0.17 -11.67
N ASN A 31 4.90 0.66 -12.85
CA ASN A 31 4.09 1.87 -12.96
C ASN A 31 2.69 1.69 -12.35
N GLU A 32 2.06 0.54 -12.59
CA GLU A 32 0.76 0.18 -11.99
C GLU A 32 0.83 0.16 -10.46
N ASN A 33 1.85 -0.50 -9.92
CA ASN A 33 2.10 -0.55 -8.48
C ASN A 33 2.38 0.85 -7.92
N ALA A 34 3.15 1.69 -8.61
CA ALA A 34 3.41 3.07 -8.21
C ALA A 34 2.12 3.91 -8.17
N ALA A 35 1.22 3.75 -9.14
CA ALA A 35 -0.09 4.40 -9.14
C ALA A 35 -1.01 3.87 -8.01
N LYS A 36 -0.93 2.58 -7.69
CA LYS A 36 -1.63 1.99 -6.54
C LYS A 36 -1.10 2.56 -5.21
N LEU A 37 0.22 2.62 -5.03
CA LEU A 37 0.86 3.18 -3.83
C LEU A 37 0.40 4.63 -3.57
N LYS A 38 0.39 5.50 -4.59
CA LYS A 38 -0.12 6.87 -4.46
C LYS A 38 -1.54 6.93 -3.88
N ARG A 39 -2.44 6.05 -4.34
CA ARG A 39 -3.81 5.95 -3.82
C ARG A 39 -3.84 5.43 -2.39
N LEU A 40 -3.06 4.41 -2.08
CA LEU A 40 -3.00 3.82 -0.74
C LEU A 40 -2.47 4.81 0.31
N TYR A 41 -1.45 5.62 0.00
CA TYR A 41 -0.98 6.66 0.93
C TYR A 41 -2.05 7.71 1.23
N LYS A 42 -2.85 8.11 0.23
CA LYS A 42 -3.97 9.04 0.44
C LYS A 42 -5.03 8.45 1.38
N VAL A 43 -5.37 7.17 1.17
CA VAL A 43 -6.31 6.45 2.05
C VAL A 43 -5.73 6.31 3.46
N LYS A 44 -4.43 5.98 3.58
CA LYS A 44 -3.74 5.86 4.87
C LYS A 44 -3.83 7.15 5.68
N SER A 45 -3.50 8.29 5.06
CA SER A 45 -3.60 9.60 5.70
C SER A 45 -5.03 9.91 6.15
N THR A 46 -6.03 9.58 5.32
CA THR A 46 -7.45 9.78 5.64
C THR A 46 -7.88 8.92 6.84
N LEU A 47 -7.53 7.63 6.84
CA LEU A 47 -7.85 6.72 7.94
C LEU A 47 -7.13 7.10 9.24
N GLN A 48 -5.88 7.58 9.17
CA GLN A 48 -5.16 8.10 10.34
C GLN A 48 -5.88 9.31 10.95
N ALA A 49 -6.36 10.25 10.13
CA ALA A 49 -7.15 11.38 10.60
C ALA A 49 -8.49 10.94 11.23
N GLN A 50 -9.18 9.99 10.58
CA GLN A 50 -10.43 9.43 11.10
C GLN A 50 -10.23 8.69 12.42
N LYS A 51 -9.15 7.90 12.56
CA LYS A 51 -8.75 7.26 13.82
C LYS A 51 -8.54 8.30 14.91
N GLY A 52 -7.80 9.37 14.62
CA GLY A 52 -7.57 10.47 15.56
C GLY A 52 -8.87 11.08 16.07
N ASN A 53 -9.78 11.41 15.15
CA ASN A 53 -11.09 11.97 15.48
C ASN A 53 -11.95 10.99 16.30
N ALA A 54 -11.98 9.71 15.92
CA ALA A 54 -12.72 8.67 16.63
C ALA A 54 -12.18 8.48 18.05
N ASN A 55 -10.86 8.50 18.22
CA ASN A 55 -10.20 8.43 19.53
C ASN A 55 -10.52 9.63 20.42
N SER A 56 -10.46 10.84 19.88
CA SER A 56 -10.82 12.05 20.63
C SER A 56 -12.27 12.01 21.09
N ARG A 57 -13.20 11.58 20.23
CA ARG A 57 -14.62 11.38 20.59
C ARG A 57 -14.80 10.29 21.64
N HIS A 58 -14.13 9.15 21.49
CA HIS A 58 -14.16 8.06 22.46
C HIS A 58 -13.71 8.55 23.85
N LYS A 59 -12.56 9.24 23.93
CA LYS A 59 -12.04 9.81 25.17
C LYS A 59 -13.01 10.82 25.78
N GLY A 60 -13.55 11.74 24.98
CA GLY A 60 -14.51 12.75 25.46
C GLY A 60 -15.79 12.13 26.03
N ILE A 61 -16.39 11.18 25.30
CA ILE A 61 -17.62 10.49 25.77
C ILE A 61 -17.32 9.64 27.01
N LYS A 62 -16.17 8.95 27.05
CA LYS A 62 -15.75 8.16 28.20
C LYS A 62 -15.57 9.04 29.44
N SER A 63 -14.81 10.12 29.33
CA SER A 63 -14.61 11.07 30.43
C SER A 63 -15.92 11.68 30.90
N TYR A 64 -16.81 12.04 29.99
CA TYR A 64 -18.15 12.53 30.33
C TYR A 64 -18.99 11.48 31.07
N ALA A 65 -18.95 10.22 30.62
CA ALA A 65 -19.68 9.14 31.25
C ALA A 65 -19.11 8.79 32.64
N GLU A 66 -17.82 8.99 32.85
CA GLU A 66 -17.11 8.69 34.10
C GLU A 66 -17.08 9.88 35.08
N SER A 67 -17.41 11.11 34.65
CA SER A 67 -17.33 12.28 35.52
C SER A 67 -18.39 12.25 36.61
N SER A 68 -17.98 12.58 37.84
CA SER A 68 -18.87 12.76 38.99
C SER A 68 -19.77 14.00 38.85
N SER A 69 -19.41 14.94 37.97
CA SER A 69 -20.19 16.13 37.63
C SER A 69 -21.34 15.84 36.68
N TYR A 70 -21.36 14.68 36.01
CA TYR A 70 -22.46 14.29 35.15
C TYR A 70 -23.68 13.99 36.02
N SER A 71 -24.47 15.05 36.22
CA SER A 71 -25.83 14.98 36.73
C SER A 71 -25.93 14.76 38.25
N TYR A 72 -25.20 15.56 39.04
CA TYR A 72 -25.35 15.60 40.50
C TYR A 72 -26.82 15.73 40.95
N ASN A 73 -27.66 16.42 40.15
CA ASN A 73 -29.08 16.63 40.44
C ASN A 73 -30.05 15.84 39.55
N TRP A 74 -29.58 15.00 38.62
CA TRP A 74 -30.46 14.21 37.75
C TRP A 74 -30.41 12.72 38.12
N THR A 75 -31.50 12.29 38.75
CA THR A 75 -31.64 10.98 39.40
C THR A 75 -32.90 10.27 38.92
N GLY A 76 -33.03 8.99 39.27
CA GLY A 76 -34.19 8.15 38.95
C GLY A 76 -34.00 7.27 37.72
N ASN A 77 -34.94 6.34 37.52
CA ASN A 77 -34.80 5.22 36.59
C ASN A 77 -34.44 5.63 35.14
N LYS A 78 -34.96 6.76 34.65
CA LYS A 78 -34.62 7.27 33.30
C LYS A 78 -33.19 7.80 33.21
N ALA A 79 -32.70 8.45 34.27
CA ALA A 79 -31.33 8.93 34.37
C ALA A 79 -30.35 7.74 34.37
N ASP A 80 -30.62 6.74 35.21
CA ASP A 80 -29.77 5.55 35.34
C ASP A 80 -29.72 4.74 34.04
N ARG A 81 -30.88 4.54 33.39
CA ARG A 81 -30.93 3.87 32.08
C ARG A 81 -30.11 4.61 31.02
N THR A 82 -30.14 5.94 31.03
CA THR A 82 -29.38 6.77 30.07
C THR A 82 -27.88 6.70 30.36
N LYS A 83 -27.46 6.88 31.62
CA LYS A 83 -26.06 6.76 32.05
C LYS A 83 -25.48 5.39 31.69
N ASN A 84 -26.23 4.33 31.97
CA ASN A 84 -25.83 2.96 31.62
C ASN A 84 -25.75 2.74 30.11
N ASN A 85 -26.64 3.35 29.31
CA ASN A 85 -26.56 3.26 27.85
C ASN A 85 -25.27 3.94 27.32
N ILE A 86 -24.95 5.15 27.81
CA ILE A 86 -23.75 5.87 27.42
C ILE A 86 -22.50 5.05 27.78
N ARG A 87 -22.36 4.62 29.04
CA ARG A 87 -21.21 3.84 29.52
C ARG A 87 -21.06 2.49 28.80
N ASN A 88 -22.13 1.72 28.72
CA ASN A 88 -22.01 0.31 28.31
C ASN A 88 -22.16 0.12 26.80
N ARG A 89 -22.91 1.00 26.12
CA ARG A 89 -23.16 0.87 24.67
C ARG A 89 -22.33 1.88 23.89
N ILE A 90 -22.52 3.19 24.14
CA ILE A 90 -21.90 4.22 23.29
C ILE A 90 -20.38 4.21 23.40
N VAL A 91 -19.82 4.20 24.62
CA VAL A 91 -18.37 4.15 24.84
C VAL A 91 -17.77 2.88 24.23
N SER A 92 -18.42 1.73 24.43
CA SER A 92 -17.98 0.43 23.89
C SER A 92 -18.01 0.39 22.35
N SER A 93 -19.06 0.92 21.73
CA SER A 93 -19.17 1.03 20.27
C SER A 93 -18.06 1.89 19.66
N TYR A 94 -17.73 3.02 20.29
CA TYR A 94 -16.61 3.86 19.85
C TYR A 94 -15.26 3.14 19.98
N SER A 95 -15.05 2.39 21.06
CA SER A 95 -13.83 1.59 21.23
C SER A 95 -13.70 0.54 20.11
N THR A 96 -14.80 -0.13 19.78
CA THR A 96 -14.85 -1.11 18.69
C THR A 96 -14.57 -0.45 17.33
N PHE A 97 -15.16 0.71 17.08
CA PHE A 97 -14.96 1.45 15.85
C PHE A 97 -13.49 1.88 15.66
N VAL A 98 -12.84 2.38 16.72
CA VAL A 98 -11.39 2.69 16.69
C VAL A 98 -10.57 1.45 16.35
N LYS A 99 -10.85 0.31 16.99
CA LYS A 99 -10.13 -0.96 16.71
C LYS A 99 -10.30 -1.42 15.27
N GLN A 100 -11.48 -1.23 14.69
CA GLN A 100 -11.70 -1.57 13.27
C GLN A 100 -10.87 -0.67 12.35
N ILE A 101 -10.79 0.64 12.62
CA ILE A 101 -9.91 1.54 11.86
C ILE A 101 -8.45 1.09 11.98
N ASP A 102 -8.02 0.67 13.17
CA ASP A 102 -6.65 0.18 13.41
C ASP A 102 -6.34 -1.05 12.56
N ASN A 103 -7.20 -2.06 12.60
CA ASN A 103 -7.03 -3.27 11.79
C ASN A 103 -6.96 -2.95 10.29
N HIS A 104 -7.77 -2.00 9.82
CA HIS A 104 -7.71 -1.56 8.41
C HIS A 104 -6.44 -0.78 8.09
N LEU A 105 -5.93 0.03 9.01
CA LEU A 105 -4.66 0.74 8.86
C LEU A 105 -3.48 -0.22 8.80
N ASP A 106 -3.49 -1.27 9.62
CA ASP A 106 -2.44 -2.29 9.64
C ASP A 106 -2.41 -3.05 8.32
N ALA A 107 -3.55 -3.57 7.87
CA ALA A 107 -3.67 -4.25 6.57
C ALA A 107 -3.27 -3.35 5.39
N LEU A 108 -3.57 -2.05 5.48
CA LEU A 108 -3.15 -1.07 4.48
C LEU A 108 -1.63 -0.84 4.49
N CYS A 109 -1.00 -0.81 5.67
CA CYS A 109 0.45 -0.71 5.80
C CYS A 109 1.14 -1.94 5.23
N ASP A 110 0.64 -3.14 5.52
CA ASP A 110 1.18 -4.39 4.99
C ASP A 110 1.16 -4.41 3.45
N GLU A 111 0.04 -4.00 2.83
CA GLU A 111 -0.07 -3.96 1.37
C GLU A 111 0.83 -2.88 0.75
N ILE A 112 1.00 -1.72 1.41
CA ILE A 112 1.97 -0.70 0.99
C ILE A 112 3.38 -1.28 0.99
N THR A 113 3.81 -1.91 2.10
CA THR A 113 5.13 -2.50 2.21
C THR A 113 5.35 -3.62 1.19
N ARG A 114 4.34 -4.47 0.96
CA ARG A 114 4.40 -5.52 -0.06
C ARG A 114 4.63 -4.94 -1.46
N LEU A 115 3.88 -3.90 -1.84
CA LEU A 115 4.01 -3.24 -3.15
C LEU A 115 5.34 -2.48 -3.31
N GLU A 116 5.82 -1.82 -2.27
CA GLU A 116 7.13 -1.16 -2.27
C GLU A 116 8.26 -2.17 -2.52
N ASN A 117 8.21 -3.33 -1.84
CA ASN A 117 9.21 -4.38 -2.02
C ASN A 117 9.11 -5.04 -3.40
N GLU A 118 7.90 -5.25 -3.91
CA GLU A 118 7.69 -5.70 -5.28
C GLU A 118 8.29 -4.73 -6.30
N ASN A 119 8.10 -3.41 -6.10
CA ASN A 119 8.67 -2.40 -6.98
C ASN A 119 10.19 -2.31 -6.90
N LYS A 120 10.80 -2.48 -5.72
CA LYS A 120 12.27 -2.58 -5.59
C LYS A 120 12.82 -3.73 -6.41
N ARG A 121 12.18 -4.91 -6.33
CA ARG A 121 12.56 -6.08 -7.14
C ARG A 121 12.39 -5.84 -8.64
N LEU A 122 11.24 -5.31 -9.06
CA LEU A 122 10.98 -4.96 -10.45
C LEU A 122 12.01 -3.97 -10.99
N ASN A 123 12.38 -2.97 -10.20
CA ASN A 123 13.40 -2.00 -10.59
C ASN A 123 14.76 -2.68 -10.82
N GLY A 124 15.18 -3.56 -9.91
CA GLY A 124 16.38 -4.38 -10.09
C GLY A 124 16.36 -5.22 -11.36
N ASP A 125 15.26 -5.92 -11.63
CA ASP A 125 15.08 -6.69 -12.86
C ASP A 125 15.16 -5.81 -14.12
N ILE A 126 14.54 -4.63 -14.09
CA ILE A 126 14.54 -3.67 -15.21
C ILE A 126 15.96 -3.20 -15.53
N PHE A 127 16.76 -2.89 -14.50
CA PHE A 127 18.16 -2.53 -14.66
C PHE A 127 18.96 -3.69 -15.24
N TYR A 128 18.83 -4.88 -14.68
CA TYR A 128 19.55 -6.07 -15.14
C TYR A 128 19.24 -6.39 -16.61
N LEU A 129 17.96 -6.36 -17.00
CA LEU A 129 17.55 -6.53 -18.40
C LEU A 129 18.11 -5.43 -19.29
N GLY A 130 18.18 -4.19 -18.79
CA GLY A 130 18.84 -3.09 -19.49
C GLY A 130 20.30 -3.39 -19.82
N SER A 131 21.05 -3.90 -18.83
CA SER A 131 22.45 -4.28 -19.03
C SER A 131 22.62 -5.42 -20.04
N LEU A 132 21.75 -6.44 -20.00
CA LEU A 132 21.76 -7.54 -20.97
C LEU A 132 21.48 -7.05 -22.41
N ILE A 133 20.52 -6.14 -22.57
CA ILE A 133 20.20 -5.53 -23.86
C ILE A 133 21.41 -4.75 -24.41
N ASN A 134 22.12 -4.02 -23.54
CA ASN A 134 23.31 -3.28 -23.94
C ASN A 134 24.44 -4.23 -24.37
N SER A 135 24.70 -5.29 -23.61
CA SER A 135 25.70 -6.31 -23.99
C SER A 135 25.39 -6.92 -25.35
N LEU A 136 24.15 -7.37 -25.56
CA LEU A 136 23.74 -7.93 -26.84
C LEU A 136 23.83 -6.93 -28.00
N THR A 137 23.56 -5.65 -27.74
CA THR A 137 23.70 -4.61 -28.76
C THR A 137 25.15 -4.47 -29.20
N ASN A 138 26.08 -4.37 -28.24
CA ASN A 138 27.52 -4.30 -28.54
C ASN A 138 28.02 -5.57 -29.25
N GLU A 139 27.55 -6.75 -28.83
CA GLU A 139 27.92 -8.02 -29.49
C GLU A 139 27.41 -8.08 -30.94
N ILE A 140 26.20 -7.59 -31.20
CA ILE A 140 25.64 -7.52 -32.56
C ILE A 140 26.44 -6.52 -33.41
N GLU A 141 26.76 -5.34 -32.89
CA GLU A 141 27.56 -4.33 -33.60
C GLU A 141 28.93 -4.86 -34.02
N LYS A 142 29.60 -5.61 -33.14
CA LYS A 142 30.88 -6.26 -33.43
C LYS A 142 30.81 -7.36 -34.50
N LEU A 143 29.62 -7.88 -34.80
CA LEU A 143 29.45 -8.85 -35.89
C LEU A 143 29.20 -8.17 -37.25
N PHE A 144 28.91 -6.86 -37.24
CA PHE A 144 28.74 -6.07 -38.46
C PHE A 144 30.01 -5.29 -38.86
N ASN A 145 30.93 -5.09 -37.92
CA ASN A 145 32.23 -4.47 -38.13
C ASN A 145 33.31 -5.53 -38.35
#